data_AF-A0A525INS1-F1
#
_entry.id   AF-A0A525INS1-F1
#
_cell.length_a   1.000
_cell.length_b   1.000
_cell.length_c   1.000
_cell.angle_alpha   90.00
_cell.angle_beta   90.00
_cell.angle_gamma   90.00
#
_symmetry.space_group_name_H-M   'P 1'
#
loop_
_entity.id
_entity.type
_entity.pdbx_description
1 polymer ?
#
loop_
_entity_poly.entity_id
_entity_poly.type
_entity_poly.pdbx_seq_one_letter_code
_entity_poly.pdbx_strand_id
1 'polypeptide(L)'
;MRTVSFAIGMLAAVVSTAASAQSVNLSGKYICTQMCRGGLVGNPAYITQNGPELNLLNEAGEPSRAWPDWFAPATRIWIERYDFGAVYSPDGMHIQFDNGTIWERDLGLPPPLRRRG
;
A
#
# COMPACT_ATOMS: atom_id res chain seq x y z
N MET A 1 -37.11 -56.23 3.75
CA MET A 1 -36.63 -54.94 4.28
C MET A 1 -35.71 -54.34 3.22
N ARG A 2 -36.07 -53.20 2.63
CA ARG A 2 -35.36 -52.60 1.49
C ARG A 2 -34.38 -51.55 2.02
N THR A 3 -33.08 -51.79 1.89
CA THR A 3 -32.03 -50.86 2.32
C THR A 3 -31.93 -49.71 1.31
N VAL A 4 -32.20 -48.49 1.77
CA VAL A 4 -32.01 -47.25 1.01
C VAL A 4 -30.60 -46.74 1.30
N SER A 5 -29.70 -46.88 0.33
CA SER A 5 -28.35 -46.33 0.42
C SER A 5 -28.38 -44.85 0.04
N PHE A 6 -28.23 -43.96 1.04
CA PHE A 6 -28.00 -42.53 0.82
C PHE A 6 -26.51 -42.29 0.59
N ALA A 7 -26.11 -41.91 -0.62
CA ALA A 7 -24.76 -41.44 -0.92
C ALA A 7 -24.68 -39.94 -0.61
N ILE A 8 -23.87 -39.56 0.39
CA ILE A 8 -23.59 -38.15 0.72
C ILE A 8 -22.44 -37.70 -0.18
N GLY A 9 -22.73 -36.78 -1.12
CA GLY A 9 -21.71 -36.13 -1.93
C GLY A 9 -21.03 -35.00 -1.14
N MET A 10 -19.73 -35.13 -0.87
CA MET A 10 -18.91 -34.02 -0.35
C MET A 10 -18.56 -33.06 -1.48
N LEU A 11 -19.14 -31.87 -1.47
CA LEU A 11 -18.70 -30.73 -2.28
C LEU A 11 -17.51 -30.06 -1.57
N ALA A 12 -16.29 -30.35 -2.02
CA ALA A 12 -15.10 -29.61 -1.62
C ALA A 12 -15.08 -28.27 -2.35
N ALA A 13 -15.48 -27.18 -1.69
CA ALA A 13 -15.28 -25.83 -2.21
C ALA A 13 -13.79 -25.48 -2.09
N VAL A 14 -13.07 -25.48 -3.22
CA VAL A 14 -11.71 -24.95 -3.29
C VAL A 14 -11.82 -23.44 -3.21
N VAL A 15 -11.67 -22.88 -2.01
CA VAL A 15 -11.43 -21.45 -1.84
C VAL A 15 -9.99 -21.18 -2.25
N SER A 16 -9.81 -20.62 -3.45
CA SER A 16 -8.54 -20.03 -3.85
C SER A 16 -8.29 -18.82 -2.94
N THR A 17 -7.47 -18.99 -1.92
CA THR A 17 -6.87 -17.85 -1.23
C THR A 17 -6.00 -17.15 -2.27
N ALA A 18 -6.47 -15.99 -2.76
CA ALA A 18 -5.61 -15.10 -3.50
C ALA A 18 -4.43 -14.80 -2.58
N ALA A 19 -3.26 -15.34 -2.91
CA ALA A 19 -2.03 -14.86 -2.31
C ALA A 19 -1.97 -13.37 -2.66
N SER A 20 -2.26 -12.50 -1.69
CA SER A 20 -2.13 -11.05 -1.83
C SER A 20 -0.64 -10.72 -1.95
N ALA A 21 -0.06 -11.04 -3.11
CA ALA A 21 1.17 -10.42 -3.54
C ALA A 21 0.84 -8.95 -3.75
N GLN A 22 1.43 -8.06 -2.95
CA GLN A 22 1.44 -6.64 -3.28
C GLN A 22 2.03 -6.52 -4.69
N SER A 23 1.16 -6.25 -5.68
CA SER A 23 1.56 -6.22 -7.08
C SER A 23 2.44 -5.01 -7.41
N VAL A 24 2.39 -3.99 -6.55
CA VAL A 24 3.10 -2.73 -6.72
C VAL A 24 4.16 -2.57 -5.64
N ASN A 25 5.38 -2.24 -6.05
CA ASN A 25 6.46 -1.88 -5.14
C ASN A 25 6.25 -0.44 -4.65
N LEU A 26 5.65 -0.30 -3.47
CA LEU A 26 5.47 0.97 -2.78
C LEU A 26 6.73 1.47 -2.06
N SER A 27 7.79 0.66 -1.96
CA SER A 27 9.02 1.06 -1.27
C SER A 27 9.69 2.23 -1.98
N GLY A 28 10.09 3.23 -1.21
CA GLY A 28 10.79 4.40 -1.74
C GLY A 28 10.53 5.67 -0.94
N LYS A 29 11.07 6.76 -1.48
CA LYS A 29 10.86 8.12 -0.98
C LYS A 29 9.66 8.73 -1.69
N TYR A 30 8.85 9.43 -0.92
CA TYR A 30 7.72 10.22 -1.38
C TYR A 30 7.87 11.65 -0.89
N ILE A 31 7.19 12.59 -1.54
CA ILE A 31 7.01 13.96 -1.11
C ILE A 31 5.54 14.13 -0.76
N CYS A 32 5.28 14.70 0.42
CA CYS A 32 3.92 15.10 0.74
C CYS A 32 3.57 16.38 -0.03
N THR A 33 2.59 16.32 -0.91
CA THR A 33 2.22 17.45 -1.80
C THR A 33 0.96 18.18 -1.35
N GLN A 34 0.07 17.52 -0.60
CA GLN A 34 -1.18 18.12 -0.12
C GLN A 34 -1.59 17.61 1.26
N MET A 35 -2.27 18.47 2.03
CA MET A 35 -2.84 18.17 3.35
C MET A 35 -1.85 17.47 4.29
N CYS A 36 -0.60 17.94 4.24
CA CYS A 36 0.52 17.42 5.02
C CYS A 36 0.38 17.82 6.49
N ARG A 37 0.74 16.92 7.38
CA ARG A 37 0.71 17.13 8.83
C ARG A 37 1.57 18.34 9.19
N GLY A 38 1.01 19.23 10.03
CA GLY A 38 1.69 20.45 10.45
C GLY A 38 2.02 21.44 9.32
N GLY A 39 1.40 21.30 8.13
CA GLY A 39 1.68 22.14 6.97
C GLY A 39 3.02 21.83 6.29
N LEU A 40 3.58 20.64 6.53
CA LEU A 40 4.89 20.20 6.00
C LEU A 40 4.82 19.78 4.52
N VAL A 41 4.22 20.62 3.68
CA VAL A 41 4.18 20.40 2.23
C VAL A 41 5.59 20.47 1.65
N GLY A 42 5.95 19.52 0.80
CA GLY A 42 7.30 19.37 0.24
C GLY A 42 8.25 18.53 1.09
N ASN A 43 7.87 18.16 2.32
CA ASN A 43 8.71 17.31 3.16
C ASN A 43 8.66 15.85 2.69
N PRO A 44 9.77 15.12 2.88
CA PRO A 44 9.87 13.73 2.47
C PRO A 44 9.16 12.80 3.45
N ALA A 45 8.48 11.81 2.89
CA ALA A 45 7.98 10.62 3.57
C ALA A 45 8.65 9.38 2.98
N TYR A 46 8.63 8.27 3.71
CA TYR A 46 9.32 7.04 3.30
C TYR A 46 8.43 5.83 3.52
N ILE A 47 8.49 4.90 2.58
CA ILE A 47 7.85 3.59 2.69
C ILE A 47 8.91 2.52 2.49
N THR A 48 8.89 1.51 3.33
CA THR A 48 9.69 0.29 3.19
C THR A 48 8.78 -0.93 3.28
N GLN A 49 8.75 -1.76 2.23
CA GLN A 49 8.01 -3.02 2.25
C GLN A 49 8.89 -4.16 2.80
N ASN A 50 8.32 -4.93 3.72
CA ASN A 50 8.89 -6.13 4.32
C ASN A 50 7.89 -7.28 4.16
N GLY A 51 7.88 -7.91 2.99
CA GLY A 51 6.86 -8.91 2.64
C GLY A 51 5.48 -8.24 2.51
N PRO A 52 4.44 -8.74 3.21
CA PRO A 52 3.11 -8.12 3.17
C PRO A 52 2.99 -6.87 4.06
N GLU A 53 3.92 -6.63 4.96
CA GLU A 53 3.90 -5.45 5.84
C GLU A 53 4.67 -4.29 5.22
N LEU A 54 4.23 -3.07 5.54
CA LEU A 54 4.93 -1.84 5.19
C LEU A 54 5.25 -1.05 6.46
N ASN A 55 6.43 -0.44 6.46
CA ASN A 55 6.79 0.60 7.41
C ASN A 55 6.72 1.95 6.71
N LEU A 56 5.95 2.86 7.28
CA LEU A 56 5.79 4.24 6.82
C LEU A 56 6.50 5.15 7.80
N LEU A 57 7.20 6.15 7.28
CA LEU A 57 7.68 7.31 8.01
C LEU A 57 7.06 8.54 7.34
N ASN A 58 6.16 9.22 8.04
CA ASN A 58 5.48 10.38 7.45
C ASN A 58 6.41 11.59 7.35
N GLU A 59 5.90 12.65 6.74
CA GLU A 59 6.59 13.94 6.54
C GLU A 59 6.96 14.68 7.83
N ALA A 60 6.36 14.29 8.96
CA ALA A 60 6.67 14.76 10.31
C ALA A 60 7.67 13.84 11.05
N GLY A 61 8.16 12.77 10.41
CA GLY A 61 9.07 11.79 11.02
C GLY A 61 8.39 10.81 11.98
N GLU A 62 7.07 10.68 11.94
CA GLU A 62 6.32 9.74 12.77
C GLU A 62 6.21 8.38 12.06
N PRO A 63 6.64 7.27 12.71
CA PRO A 63 6.60 5.95 12.10
C PRO A 63 5.23 5.27 12.27
N SER A 64 4.74 4.57 11.26
CA SER A 64 3.56 3.69 11.34
C SER A 64 3.78 2.39 10.58
N ARG A 65 3.08 1.34 10.97
CA ARG A 65 2.93 0.14 10.15
C ARG A 65 1.71 0.26 9.25
N ALA A 66 1.76 -0.44 8.13
CA ALA A 66 0.62 -0.63 7.26
C ALA A 66 0.66 -2.02 6.61
N TRP A 67 -0.47 -2.45 6.06
CA TRP A 67 -0.60 -3.71 5.31
C TRP A 67 -1.69 -3.55 4.24
N PRO A 68 -1.76 -4.43 3.23
CA PRO A 68 -2.84 -4.44 2.25
C PRO A 68 -4.20 -4.47 2.95
N ASP A 69 -5.11 -3.62 2.49
CA ASP A 69 -6.49 -3.63 2.99
C ASP A 69 -7.16 -4.98 2.73
N TRP A 70 -8.05 -5.39 3.62
CA TRP A 70 -8.74 -6.68 3.50
C TRP A 70 -9.69 -6.75 2.29
N PHE A 71 -10.38 -5.65 1.98
CA PHE A 71 -11.39 -5.59 0.93
C PHE A 71 -10.80 -5.20 -0.43
N ALA A 72 -9.72 -4.42 -0.43
CA ALA A 72 -9.06 -3.95 -1.64
C ALA A 72 -7.52 -4.08 -1.58
N PRO A 73 -6.96 -5.29 -1.36
CA PRO A 73 -5.52 -5.48 -1.12
C PRO A 73 -4.61 -5.04 -2.26
N ALA A 74 -5.14 -5.03 -3.49
CA ALA A 74 -4.38 -4.68 -4.71
C ALA A 74 -4.31 -3.17 -4.99
N THR A 75 -5.05 -2.34 -4.25
CA THR A 75 -5.11 -0.89 -4.49
C THR A 75 -5.12 -0.04 -3.22
N ARG A 76 -5.31 -0.67 -2.06
CA ARG A 76 -5.41 0.01 -0.77
C ARG A 76 -4.51 -0.61 0.28
N ILE A 77 -4.02 0.23 1.19
CA ILE A 77 -3.33 -0.15 2.42
C ILE A 77 -4.09 0.40 3.62
N TRP A 78 -4.03 -0.31 4.74
CA TRP A 78 -4.52 0.13 6.04
C TRP A 78 -3.34 0.59 6.91
N ILE A 79 -3.44 1.75 7.55
CA ILE A 79 -2.35 2.33 8.35
C ILE A 79 -2.70 2.27 9.84
N GLU A 80 -1.95 1.46 10.58
CA GLU A 80 -2.23 1.10 11.98
C GLU A 80 -2.33 2.31 12.92
N ARG A 81 -1.36 3.23 12.86
CA ARG A 81 -1.30 4.36 13.79
C ARG A 81 -2.50 5.30 13.67
N TYR A 82 -3.02 5.46 12.46
CA TYR A 82 -3.98 6.53 12.16
C TYR A 82 -5.41 6.04 11.97
N ASP A 83 -5.63 4.73 12.02
CA ASP A 83 -6.95 4.10 11.91
C ASP A 83 -7.69 4.49 10.61
N PHE A 84 -6.94 4.63 9.52
CA PHE A 84 -7.48 4.91 8.20
C PHE A 84 -6.65 4.24 7.10
N GLY A 85 -7.22 4.20 5.90
CA GLY A 85 -6.57 3.64 4.73
C GLY A 85 -5.91 4.69 3.83
N ALA A 86 -5.25 4.18 2.80
CA ALA A 86 -4.79 4.96 1.66
C ALA A 86 -4.94 4.15 0.37
N VAL A 87 -5.31 4.83 -0.71
CA VAL A 87 -5.32 4.29 -2.07
C VAL A 87 -3.98 4.62 -2.71
N TYR A 88 -3.38 3.65 -3.39
CA TYR A 88 -2.20 3.87 -4.21
C TYR A 88 -2.50 3.64 -5.68
N SER A 89 -1.85 4.41 -6.55
CA SER A 89 -1.97 4.24 -8.00
C SER A 89 -1.29 2.93 -8.46
N PRO A 90 -1.72 2.32 -9.58
CA PRO A 90 -1.14 1.06 -10.07
C PRO A 90 0.36 1.14 -10.40
N ASP A 91 0.87 2.34 -10.70
CA ASP A 91 2.29 2.61 -10.94
C ASP A 91 3.06 2.96 -9.65
N GLY A 92 2.39 3.04 -8.50
CA GLY A 92 2.98 3.38 -7.20
C GLY A 92 3.51 4.81 -7.11
N MET A 93 3.10 5.69 -8.03
CA MET A 93 3.56 7.08 -8.11
C MET A 93 2.76 8.02 -7.20
N HIS A 94 1.53 7.66 -6.86
CA HIS A 94 0.63 8.49 -6.06
C HIS A 94 0.00 7.66 -4.95
N ILE A 95 -0.04 8.21 -3.74
CA ILE A 95 -0.78 7.66 -2.60
C ILE A 95 -1.70 8.74 -2.04
N GLN A 96 -2.99 8.44 -1.95
CA GLN A 96 -4.00 9.30 -1.36
C GLN A 96 -4.53 8.67 -0.08
N PHE A 97 -4.33 9.35 1.04
CA PHE A 97 -4.83 8.92 2.35
C PHE A 97 -6.28 9.39 2.54
N ASP A 98 -7.05 8.63 3.32
CA ASP A 98 -8.47 8.94 3.54
C ASP A 98 -8.69 10.28 4.28
N ASN A 99 -7.69 10.78 5.00
CA ASN A 99 -7.69 12.12 5.60
C ASN A 99 -7.40 13.26 4.60
N GLY A 100 -7.20 12.94 3.32
CA GLY A 100 -6.90 13.89 2.25
C GLY A 100 -5.41 14.15 2.02
N THR A 101 -4.50 13.60 2.83
CA THR A 101 -3.06 13.72 2.58
C THR A 101 -2.70 13.07 1.24
N ILE A 102 -1.82 13.70 0.47
CA ILE A 102 -1.31 13.16 -0.80
C ILE A 102 0.20 13.07 -0.76
N TRP A 103 0.70 11.89 -1.11
CA TRP A 103 2.11 11.62 -1.31
C TRP A 103 2.38 11.28 -2.78
N GLU A 104 3.38 11.93 -3.35
CA GLU A 104 3.88 11.65 -4.70
C GLU A 104 5.29 11.07 -4.63
N ARG A 105 5.57 10.06 -5.44
CA ARG A 105 6.87 9.38 -5.42
C ARG A 105 7.97 10.32 -5.91
N ASP A 106 9.03 10.43 -5.11
CA ASP A 106 10.24 11.16 -5.48
C ASP A 106 11.16 10.27 -6.33
N LEU A 107 11.22 10.54 -7.63
CA LEU A 107 12.14 9.86 -8.56
C LEU A 107 13.57 10.45 -8.52
N GLY A 108 13.77 11.50 -7.72
CA GLY A 108 15.00 12.29 -7.70
C GLY A 108 15.10 13.22 -8.92
N LEU A 109 15.98 14.21 -8.81
CA LEU A 109 16.35 15.03 -9.96
C LEU A 109 17.24 14.19 -10.90
N PRO A 110 17.05 14.26 -12.22
CA PRO A 110 18.01 13.68 -13.15
C PRO A 110 19.39 14.32 -12.90
N PRO A 111 20.48 13.55 -13.00
CA PRO A 111 21.83 14.08 -12.81
C PRO A 111 22.04 15.31 -13.71
N PRO A 112 22.65 16.40 -13.22
CA PRO A 112 22.94 17.54 -14.06
C PRO A 112 23.79 17.08 -15.25
N LEU A 113 23.33 17.39 -16.46
CA LEU A 113 24.09 17.11 -17.68
C LEU A 113 25.43 17.84 -17.56
N ARG A 114 26.50 17.07 -17.34
CA ARG A 114 27.86 17.59 -17.25
C ARG A 114 28.20 18.17 -18.62
N ARG A 115 28.07 19.49 -18.80
CA ARG A 115 28.55 20.19 -20.01
C ARG A 115 30.04 19.86 -20.16
N ARG A 116 30.38 18.99 -21.11
CA ARG A 116 31.75 18.92 -21.63
C ARG A 116 32.00 20.24 -22.35
N GLY A 117 32.85 21.07 -21.75
CA GLY A 117 33.49 22.18 -22.46
C GLY A 117 34.54 21.67 -23.45
#